data_AF-A0A7S7P5A2-F1
#
_entry.id   AF-A0A7S7P5A2-F1
#
_cell.length_a   1.000
_cell.length_b   1.000
_cell.length_c   1.000
_cell.angle_alpha   90.00
_cell.angle_beta   90.00
_cell.angle_gamma   90.00
#
_symmetry.space_group_name_H-M   'P 1'
#
loop_
_entity.id
_entity.type
_entity.pdbx_description
1 polymer ?
#
loop_
_entity_poly.entity_id
_entity_poly.type
_entity_poly.pdbx_seq_one_letter_code
_entity_poly.pdbx_strand_id
1 'polypeptide(L)'
;MTEHTLNLARTALVLIDLQNSNVQRALAPYTAEQAVGNCVLLAQEMRNRGAMVVYVRVLVGELPAPLADAPMRPSGAPPYDASELADMAGVDAADVVVTKRQWGAFYGTELDQLLRRRHIDTLVLGGIATNFGVESTARAAFDRNYGLLFAEDAMTSMDAEAHHFACKNIFPRMGRVRSTRALIDLLQAGTGDA
;
A
#
# COMPACT_ATOMS: atom_id res chain seq x y z
N MET A 1 0.31 17.06 -12.88
CA MET A 1 1.22 17.35 -11.75
C MET A 1 2.43 18.10 -12.27
N THR A 2 2.47 19.41 -12.09
CA THR A 2 3.75 20.15 -12.08
C THR A 2 4.60 19.60 -10.93
N GLU A 3 5.93 19.71 -11.00
CA GLU A 3 6.87 19.00 -10.13
C GLU A 3 6.73 19.25 -8.62
N HIS A 4 5.88 20.19 -8.19
CA HIS A 4 5.99 20.81 -6.87
C HIS A 4 4.84 20.57 -5.89
N THR A 5 3.69 20.00 -6.29
CA THR A 5 2.54 19.87 -5.37
C THR A 5 1.61 18.68 -5.65
N LEU A 6 1.11 18.07 -4.57
CA LEU A 6 0.15 16.96 -4.54
C LEU A 6 -1.25 17.51 -4.20
N ASN A 7 -2.25 17.26 -5.05
CA ASN A 7 -3.63 17.64 -4.75
C ASN A 7 -4.26 16.63 -3.79
N LEU A 8 -4.33 16.99 -2.51
CA LEU A 8 -4.84 16.11 -1.46
C LEU A 8 -6.32 15.73 -1.61
N ALA A 9 -7.14 16.62 -2.16
CA ALA A 9 -8.56 16.32 -2.42
C ALA A 9 -8.75 15.25 -3.51
N ARG A 10 -7.71 14.98 -4.31
CA ARG A 10 -7.71 13.97 -5.39
C ARG A 10 -6.74 12.82 -5.14
N THR A 11 -6.08 12.80 -3.98
CA THR A 11 -5.07 11.80 -3.64
C THR A 11 -5.49 10.96 -2.44
N ALA A 12 -5.33 9.65 -2.54
CA ALA A 12 -5.48 8.73 -1.41
C ALA A 12 -4.17 8.01 -1.10
N LEU A 13 -3.92 7.75 0.18
CA LEU A 13 -2.95 6.76 0.62
C LEU A 13 -3.61 5.38 0.62
N VAL A 14 -2.95 4.38 0.04
CA VAL A 14 -3.42 2.99 0.08
C VAL A 14 -2.30 2.11 0.62
N LEU A 15 -2.51 1.60 1.83
CA LEU A 15 -1.57 0.79 2.59
C LEU A 15 -1.97 -0.69 2.52
N ILE A 16 -1.10 -1.50 1.92
CA ILE A 16 -1.41 -2.87 1.56
C ILE A 16 -0.93 -3.85 2.65
N ASP A 17 -1.87 -4.64 3.15
CA ASP A 17 -1.69 -5.83 3.98
C ASP A 17 -0.72 -5.66 5.16
N LEU A 18 -0.85 -4.55 5.90
CA LEU A 18 -0.16 -4.29 7.18
C LEU A 18 -0.78 -5.12 8.32
N GLN A 19 -0.86 -6.43 8.12
CA GLN A 19 -1.56 -7.40 8.98
C GLN A 19 -0.60 -8.33 9.71
N ASN A 20 -1.04 -8.96 10.80
CA ASN A 20 -0.21 -9.77 11.70
C ASN A 20 0.64 -10.81 10.95
N SER A 21 0.03 -11.54 10.01
CA SER A 21 0.75 -12.58 9.24
C SER A 21 1.81 -12.05 8.27
N ASN A 22 1.82 -10.76 7.94
CA ASN A 22 2.80 -10.16 7.05
C ASN A 22 3.92 -9.46 7.82
N VAL A 23 3.58 -8.72 8.88
CA VAL A 23 4.58 -8.01 9.70
C VAL A 23 5.48 -8.98 10.47
N GLN A 24 5.03 -10.21 10.74
CA GLN A 24 5.81 -11.24 11.41
C GLN A 24 6.75 -12.04 10.49
N ARG A 25 6.78 -11.75 9.17
CA ARG A 25 7.65 -12.47 8.23
C ARG A 25 9.10 -11.98 8.36
N ALA A 26 10.04 -12.79 7.86
CA ALA A 26 11.36 -12.28 7.52
C ALA A 26 11.22 -11.34 6.32
N LEU A 27 11.55 -10.06 6.51
CA LEU A 27 11.34 -9.00 5.53
C LEU A 27 12.66 -8.32 5.15
N ALA A 28 12.74 -7.85 3.91
CA ALA A 28 13.86 -7.13 3.34
C ALA A 28 13.40 -6.27 2.14
N PRO A 29 14.07 -5.13 1.85
CA PRO A 29 15.28 -4.63 2.51
C PRO A 29 15.00 -3.92 3.85
N TYR A 30 13.74 -3.59 4.13
CA TYR A 30 13.32 -2.94 5.36
C TYR A 30 12.65 -3.96 6.30
N THR A 31 12.91 -3.82 7.60
CA THR A 31 12.18 -4.52 8.65
C THR A 31 10.70 -4.11 8.67
N ALA A 32 9.86 -4.89 9.36
CA ALA A 32 8.46 -4.52 9.57
C ALA A 32 8.34 -3.16 10.25
N GLU A 33 9.14 -2.90 11.29
CA GLU A 33 9.14 -1.67 12.06
C GLU A 33 9.47 -0.45 11.20
N GLN A 34 10.46 -0.58 10.31
CA GLN A 34 10.84 0.49 9.38
C GLN A 34 9.74 0.78 8.36
N ALA A 35 9.29 -0.24 7.62
CA ALA A 35 8.33 -0.04 6.54
C ALA A 35 6.95 0.38 7.06
N VAL A 36 6.46 -0.27 8.13
CA VAL A 36 5.18 0.07 8.75
C VAL A 36 5.26 1.42 9.47
N GLY A 37 6.37 1.73 10.15
CA GLY A 37 6.59 3.04 10.75
C GLY A 37 6.48 4.17 9.73
N ASN A 38 7.07 4.00 8.55
CA ASN A 38 6.94 4.95 7.44
C ASN A 38 5.52 5.02 6.88
N CYS A 39 4.79 3.90 6.81
CA CYS A 39 3.35 3.91 6.46
C CYS A 39 2.54 4.74 7.46
N VAL A 40 2.80 4.59 8.76
CA VAL A 40 2.12 5.33 9.83
C VAL A 40 2.42 6.83 9.74
N LEU A 41 3.67 7.21 9.46
CA LEU A 41 4.05 8.61 9.25
C LEU A 41 3.28 9.25 8.08
N LEU A 42 3.19 8.55 6.94
CA LEU A 42 2.40 9.01 5.80
C LEU A 42 0.91 9.09 6.12
N ALA A 43 0.37 8.06 6.79
CA ALA A 43 -1.04 8.03 7.17
C ALA A 43 -1.38 9.20 8.10
N GLN A 44 -0.54 9.48 9.10
CA GLN A 44 -0.75 10.60 10.01
C GLN A 44 -0.70 11.94 9.28
N GLU A 45 0.31 12.14 8.42
CA GLU A 45 0.46 13.40 7.67
C GLU A 45 -0.74 13.65 6.74
N MET A 46 -1.21 12.60 6.06
CA MET A 46 -2.37 12.70 5.16
C MET A 46 -3.69 12.87 5.92
N ARG A 47 -3.89 12.14 7.03
CA ARG A 47 -5.05 12.31 7.92
C ARG A 47 -5.16 13.72 8.47
N ASN A 48 -4.05 14.28 8.97
CA ASN A 48 -4.00 15.65 9.53
C ASN A 48 -4.42 16.73 8.51
N ARG A 49 -4.40 16.40 7.22
CA ARG A 49 -4.77 17.30 6.12
C ARG A 49 -6.11 16.92 5.46
N GLY A 50 -6.87 16.01 6.08
CA GLY A 50 -8.18 15.58 5.60
C GLY A 50 -8.16 14.70 4.35
N ALA A 51 -7.00 14.14 3.99
CA ALA A 51 -6.89 13.25 2.84
C ALA A 51 -7.37 11.83 3.17
N MET A 52 -7.81 11.10 2.15
CA MET A 52 -8.30 9.73 2.30
C MET A 52 -7.14 8.77 2.57
N VAL A 53 -7.23 8.00 3.66
CA VAL A 53 -6.31 6.90 3.96
C VAL A 53 -7.10 5.59 3.91
N VAL A 54 -6.55 4.63 3.17
CA VAL A 54 -7.15 3.32 2.93
C VAL A 54 -6.18 2.25 3.40
N TYR A 55 -6.62 1.41 4.33
CA TYR A 55 -5.94 0.18 4.69
C TYR A 55 -6.59 -0.97 3.94
N VAL A 56 -5.76 -1.81 3.34
CA VAL A 56 -6.20 -3.05 2.70
C VAL A 56 -5.71 -4.21 3.53
N ARG A 57 -6.58 -5.18 3.78
CA ARG A 57 -6.20 -6.47 4.38
C ARG A 57 -6.64 -7.62 3.50
N VAL A 58 -5.90 -8.72 3.53
CA VAL A 58 -6.26 -9.96 2.86
C VAL A 58 -6.72 -11.02 3.85
N LEU A 59 -7.84 -11.67 3.53
CA LEU A 59 -8.29 -12.86 4.25
C LEU A 59 -7.39 -14.04 3.88
N VAL A 60 -6.44 -14.34 4.76
CA VAL A 60 -5.38 -15.33 4.49
C VAL A 60 -5.95 -16.72 4.21
N GLY A 61 -6.98 -17.12 4.94
CA GLY A 61 -7.66 -18.41 4.77
C GLY A 61 -8.48 -18.52 3.48
N GLU A 62 -8.72 -17.41 2.78
CA GLU A 62 -9.51 -17.36 1.54
C GLU A 62 -8.65 -17.04 0.30
N LEU A 63 -7.33 -16.96 0.46
CA LEU A 63 -6.42 -16.79 -0.68
C LEU A 63 -6.46 -18.04 -1.59
N PRO A 64 -6.40 -17.86 -2.92
CA PRO A 64 -6.27 -19.00 -3.82
C PRO A 64 -5.01 -19.80 -3.53
N ALA A 65 -5.17 -21.12 -3.56
CA ALA A 65 -4.09 -22.09 -3.51
C ALA A 65 -4.09 -22.91 -4.82
N PRO A 66 -3.68 -22.30 -5.95
CA PRO A 66 -3.58 -23.03 -7.20
C PRO A 66 -2.47 -24.09 -7.11
N LEU A 67 -2.51 -25.08 -8.01
CA LEU A 67 -1.38 -25.96 -8.25
C LEU A 67 -0.23 -25.12 -8.85
N ALA A 68 0.74 -24.77 -8.01
CA ALA A 68 1.89 -23.95 -8.37
C ALA A 68 3.18 -24.61 -7.87
N ASP A 69 4.30 -24.33 -8.55
CA ASP A 69 5.60 -24.92 -8.23
C ASP A 69 6.13 -24.54 -6.84
N ALA A 70 5.66 -23.41 -6.30
CA ALA A 70 6.04 -22.92 -4.98
C ALA A 70 4.81 -22.47 -4.18
N PRO A 71 4.69 -22.86 -2.90
CA PRO A 71 3.63 -22.38 -2.05
C PRO A 71 3.88 -20.94 -1.62
N MET A 72 2.82 -20.13 -1.55
CA MET A 72 2.93 -18.74 -1.08
C MET A 72 3.11 -18.63 0.45
N ARG A 73 2.61 -19.64 1.17
CA ARG A 73 2.67 -19.75 2.63
C ARG A 73 3.02 -21.18 3.04
N PRO A 74 3.64 -21.39 4.21
CA PRO A 74 3.83 -22.72 4.78
C PRO A 74 2.50 -23.49 4.89
N SER A 75 2.58 -24.81 4.84
CA SER A 75 1.41 -25.67 5.05
C SER A 75 0.85 -25.52 6.46
N GLY A 76 -0.46 -25.47 6.59
CA GLY A 76 -1.17 -25.37 7.86
C GLY A 76 -2.27 -24.31 7.82
N ALA A 77 -3.20 -24.38 8.78
CA ALA A 77 -4.16 -23.31 8.97
C ALA A 77 -3.40 -22.04 9.44
N PRO A 78 -3.69 -20.86 8.88
CA PRO A 78 -3.13 -19.63 9.38
C PRO A 78 -3.57 -19.38 10.83
N PRO A 79 -2.79 -18.64 11.63
CA PRO A 79 -3.25 -18.12 12.92
C PRO A 79 -4.60 -17.41 12.79
N TYR A 80 -5.43 -17.46 13.84
CA TYR A 80 -6.78 -16.90 13.79
C TYR A 80 -6.79 -15.39 13.47
N ASP A 81 -5.78 -14.68 13.95
CA ASP A 81 -5.55 -13.25 13.79
C ASP A 81 -4.72 -12.90 12.55
N ALA A 82 -4.36 -13.88 11.71
CA ALA A 82 -3.49 -13.67 10.56
C ALA A 82 -3.98 -12.58 9.59
N SER A 83 -5.30 -12.36 9.55
CA SER A 83 -5.95 -11.36 8.68
C SER A 83 -6.26 -10.05 9.41
N GLU A 84 -5.98 -9.94 10.71
CA GLU A 84 -6.17 -8.71 11.48
C GLU A 84 -5.04 -7.72 11.15
N LEU A 85 -5.41 -6.44 10.97
CA LEU A 85 -4.44 -5.37 10.81
C LEU A 85 -3.61 -5.29 12.09
N ALA A 86 -2.29 -5.17 11.96
CA ALA A 86 -1.41 -5.18 13.11
C ALA A 86 -1.56 -3.89 13.93
N ASP A 87 -1.43 -3.97 15.25
CA ASP A 87 -1.51 -2.80 16.13
C ASP A 87 -0.53 -1.69 15.70
N MET A 88 0.67 -2.08 15.28
CA MET A 88 1.71 -1.17 14.78
C MET A 88 1.32 -0.45 13.48
N ALA A 89 0.29 -0.90 12.76
CA ALA A 89 -0.19 -0.25 11.54
C ALA A 89 -0.93 1.07 11.81
N GLY A 90 -1.31 1.34 13.07
CA GLY A 90 -1.81 2.64 13.52
C GLY A 90 -3.10 3.08 12.84
N VAL A 91 -4.00 2.12 12.56
CA VAL A 91 -5.30 2.35 11.90
C VAL A 91 -6.19 3.22 12.79
N ASP A 92 -6.75 4.27 12.22
CA ASP A 92 -7.70 5.18 12.86
C ASP A 92 -9.15 4.81 12.53
N ALA A 93 -10.10 5.20 13.37
CA ALA A 93 -11.53 5.01 13.11
C ALA A 93 -12.03 5.79 11.88
N ALA A 94 -11.33 6.87 11.49
CA ALA A 94 -11.63 7.62 10.27
C ALA A 94 -11.12 6.95 8.99
N ASP A 95 -10.26 5.93 9.10
CA ASP A 95 -9.65 5.28 7.95
C ASP A 95 -10.61 4.29 7.28
N VAL A 96 -10.45 4.14 5.97
CA VAL A 96 -11.21 3.17 5.18
C VAL A 96 -10.50 1.82 5.23
N VAL A 97 -11.20 0.76 5.60
CA VAL A 97 -10.66 -0.61 5.56
C VAL A 97 -11.31 -1.41 4.44
N VAL A 98 -10.52 -1.87 3.48
CA VAL A 98 -10.95 -2.75 2.38
C VAL A 98 -10.44 -4.17 2.63
N THR A 99 -11.31 -5.16 2.45
CA THR A 99 -10.95 -6.57 2.63
C THR A 99 -10.90 -7.29 1.27
N LYS A 100 -9.76 -7.88 0.93
CA LYS A 100 -9.55 -8.62 -0.33
C LYS A 100 -9.31 -10.11 -0.11
N ARG A 101 -9.43 -10.87 -1.20
CA ARG A 101 -9.20 -12.33 -1.28
C ARG A 101 -8.16 -12.70 -2.36
N GLN A 102 -7.48 -11.69 -2.90
CA GLN A 102 -6.48 -11.83 -3.97
C GLN A 102 -5.24 -11.01 -3.63
N TRP A 103 -4.21 -11.05 -4.48
CA TRP A 103 -3.05 -10.16 -4.33
C TRP A 103 -3.42 -8.70 -4.49
N GLY A 104 -4.00 -8.33 -5.63
CA GLY A 104 -4.38 -6.95 -5.93
C GLY A 104 -5.61 -6.49 -5.16
N ALA A 105 -5.59 -5.24 -4.71
CA ALA A 105 -6.67 -4.67 -3.91
C ALA A 105 -7.91 -4.26 -4.69
N PHE A 106 -7.88 -4.28 -6.03
CA PHE A 106 -9.02 -3.90 -6.89
C PHE A 106 -9.94 -5.07 -7.25
N TYR A 107 -9.42 -6.29 -7.31
CA TYR A 107 -10.20 -7.42 -7.82
C TYR A 107 -11.15 -7.95 -6.74
N GLY A 108 -12.46 -7.91 -7.03
CA GLY A 108 -13.49 -8.41 -6.12
C GLY A 108 -13.62 -7.60 -4.83
N THR A 109 -13.31 -6.30 -4.88
CA THR A 109 -13.46 -5.35 -3.76
C THR A 109 -14.17 -4.08 -4.22
N GLU A 110 -14.54 -3.25 -3.24
CA GLU A 110 -15.14 -1.94 -3.42
C GLU A 110 -14.12 -0.79 -3.62
N LEU A 111 -12.81 -1.08 -3.71
CA LEU A 111 -11.76 -0.06 -3.70
C LEU A 111 -11.94 1.02 -4.79
N ASP A 112 -12.13 0.63 -6.04
CA ASP A 112 -12.33 1.59 -7.15
C ASP A 112 -13.58 2.45 -6.90
N GLN A 113 -14.69 1.85 -6.47
CA GLN A 113 -15.92 2.58 -6.20
C GLN A 113 -15.71 3.62 -5.09
N LEU A 114 -15.01 3.26 -4.00
CA LEU A 114 -14.72 4.17 -2.89
C LEU A 114 -13.84 5.35 -3.31
N LEU A 115 -12.83 5.09 -4.14
CA LEU A 115 -11.91 6.09 -4.69
C LEU A 115 -12.64 7.04 -5.65
N ARG A 116 -13.39 6.49 -6.62
CA ARG A 116 -14.10 7.28 -7.65
C ARG A 116 -15.19 8.18 -7.06
N ARG A 117 -15.93 7.69 -6.06
CA ARG A 117 -16.95 8.49 -5.37
C ARG A 117 -16.38 9.72 -4.66
N ARG A 118 -15.08 9.72 -4.35
CA ARG A 118 -14.36 10.85 -3.74
C ARG A 118 -13.49 11.61 -4.76
N HIS A 119 -13.68 11.34 -6.05
CA HIS A 119 -12.92 11.96 -7.13
C HIS A 119 -11.40 11.76 -7.03
N ILE A 120 -10.97 10.68 -6.36
CA ILE A 120 -9.56 10.31 -6.28
C ILE A 120 -9.09 9.85 -7.66
N ASP A 121 -7.97 10.40 -8.11
CA ASP A 121 -7.28 10.03 -9.34
C ASP A 121 -5.80 9.72 -9.12
N THR A 122 -5.26 9.96 -7.92
CA THR A 122 -3.86 9.75 -7.58
C THR A 122 -3.76 8.86 -6.34
N LEU A 123 -2.88 7.85 -6.36
CA LEU A 123 -2.65 6.94 -5.24
C LEU A 123 -1.19 7.02 -4.79
N VAL A 124 -1.00 7.16 -3.48
CA VAL A 124 0.28 6.87 -2.80
C VAL A 124 0.21 5.43 -2.29
N LEU A 125 1.15 4.59 -2.69
CA LEU A 125 1.18 3.17 -2.35
C LEU A 125 2.31 2.87 -1.36
N GLY A 126 1.96 2.10 -0.33
CA GLY A 126 2.86 1.53 0.68
C GLY A 126 2.38 0.14 1.13
N GLY A 127 3.20 -0.57 1.90
CA GLY A 127 2.83 -1.83 2.54
C GLY A 127 3.59 -3.07 2.06
N ILE A 128 3.00 -4.25 2.32
CA ILE A 128 3.68 -5.55 2.25
C ILE A 128 2.83 -6.54 1.43
N ALA A 129 3.36 -7.32 0.49
CA ALA A 129 4.72 -7.29 -0.03
C ALA A 129 4.81 -6.46 -1.32
N THR A 130 5.96 -5.84 -1.54
CA THR A 130 6.23 -4.90 -2.65
C THR A 130 5.89 -5.51 -4.02
N ASN A 131 6.44 -6.68 -4.33
CA ASN A 131 6.30 -7.36 -5.63
C ASN A 131 5.09 -8.33 -5.68
N PHE A 132 4.22 -8.32 -4.67
CA PHE A 132 2.98 -9.11 -4.65
C PHE A 132 1.78 -8.19 -4.53
N GLY A 133 1.27 -7.95 -3.31
CA GLY A 133 0.05 -7.18 -3.09
C GLY A 133 0.16 -5.74 -3.58
N VAL A 134 1.30 -5.08 -3.32
CA VAL A 134 1.50 -3.69 -3.74
C VAL A 134 1.62 -3.58 -5.25
N GLU A 135 2.51 -4.33 -5.89
CA GLU A 135 2.68 -4.30 -7.35
C GLU A 135 1.42 -4.76 -8.11
N SER A 136 0.72 -5.80 -7.64
CA SER A 136 -0.54 -6.23 -8.25
C SER A 136 -1.60 -5.14 -8.18
N THR A 137 -1.69 -4.43 -7.05
CA THR A 137 -2.58 -3.26 -6.89
C THR A 137 -2.16 -2.12 -7.81
N ALA A 138 -0.86 -1.84 -7.91
CA ALA A 138 -0.32 -0.78 -8.76
C ALA A 138 -0.61 -1.01 -10.25
N ARG A 139 -0.42 -2.23 -10.76
CA ARG A 139 -0.74 -2.58 -12.15
C ARG A 139 -2.23 -2.39 -12.43
N ALA A 140 -3.09 -2.89 -11.53
CA ALA A 140 -4.53 -2.71 -11.66
C ALA A 140 -4.96 -1.23 -11.59
N ALA A 141 -4.28 -0.41 -10.79
CA ALA A 141 -4.51 1.03 -10.71
C ALA A 141 -4.06 1.76 -11.99
N PHE A 142 -2.91 1.38 -12.53
CA PHE A 142 -2.39 1.90 -13.79
C PHE A 142 -3.36 1.62 -14.95
N ASP A 143 -3.86 0.39 -15.07
CA ASP A 143 -4.87 0.01 -16.08
C ASP A 143 -6.18 0.80 -15.95
N ARG A 144 -6.43 1.37 -14.76
CA ARG A 144 -7.60 2.22 -14.45
C ARG A 144 -7.28 3.72 -14.55
N ASN A 145 -6.13 4.11 -15.10
CA ASN A 145 -5.69 5.49 -15.26
C ASN A 145 -5.57 6.27 -13.93
N TYR A 146 -5.14 5.62 -12.84
CA TYR A 146 -4.70 6.34 -11.64
C TYR A 146 -3.27 6.84 -11.82
N GLY A 147 -2.99 8.06 -11.37
CA GLY A 147 -1.63 8.52 -11.13
C GLY A 147 -1.02 7.82 -9.92
N LEU A 148 0.23 7.36 -10.00
CA LEU A 148 0.84 6.55 -8.95
C LEU A 148 2.10 7.18 -8.36
N LEU A 149 2.18 7.13 -7.04
CA LEU A 149 3.33 7.45 -6.22
C LEU A 149 3.63 6.22 -5.35
N PHE A 150 4.90 5.83 -5.29
CA PHE A 150 5.34 4.67 -4.52
C PHE A 150 6.26 5.16 -3.40
N ALA A 151 5.87 4.93 -2.15
CA ALA A 151 6.67 5.23 -0.97
C ALA A 151 7.63 4.06 -0.73
N GLU A 152 8.83 4.12 -1.31
CA GLU A 152 9.75 2.99 -1.41
C GLU A 152 10.17 2.43 -0.05
N ASP A 153 10.56 3.30 0.86
CA ASP A 153 10.91 2.99 2.25
C ASP A 153 9.69 2.70 3.14
N ALA A 154 8.46 2.87 2.63
CA ALA A 154 7.22 2.40 3.26
C ALA A 154 6.71 1.09 2.64
N MET A 155 7.53 0.42 1.82
CA MET A 155 7.25 -0.90 1.28
C MET A 155 8.37 -1.86 1.66
N THR A 156 8.04 -3.14 1.82
CA THR A 156 9.05 -4.18 1.96
C THR A 156 8.55 -5.50 1.37
N SER A 157 9.41 -6.50 1.27
CA SER A 157 9.06 -7.83 0.76
C SER A 157 9.76 -8.91 1.57
N MET A 158 9.56 -10.17 1.21
CA MET A 158 10.31 -11.29 1.79
C MET A 158 11.71 -11.45 1.17
N ASP A 159 11.97 -10.72 0.10
CA ASP A 159 13.23 -10.76 -0.63
C ASP A 159 13.60 -9.35 -1.11
N ALA A 160 14.85 -8.93 -0.82
CA ALA A 160 15.33 -7.60 -1.14
C ALA A 160 15.51 -7.41 -2.65
N GLU A 161 15.93 -8.44 -3.38
CA GLU A 161 16.12 -8.36 -4.82
C GLU A 161 14.79 -8.10 -5.53
N ALA A 162 13.73 -8.81 -5.16
CA ALA A 162 12.39 -8.63 -5.69
C ALA A 162 11.81 -7.24 -5.39
N HIS A 163 12.02 -6.72 -4.17
CA HIS A 163 11.66 -5.34 -3.82
C HIS A 163 12.39 -4.34 -4.73
N HIS A 164 13.72 -4.44 -4.81
CA HIS A 164 14.52 -3.53 -5.64
C HIS A 164 14.17 -3.64 -7.12
N PHE A 165 13.88 -4.84 -7.61
CA PHE A 165 13.47 -5.05 -8.99
C PHE A 165 12.19 -4.27 -9.31
N ALA A 166 11.15 -4.41 -8.48
CA ALA A 166 9.90 -3.68 -8.63
C ALA A 166 10.12 -2.16 -8.59
N CYS A 167 10.83 -1.66 -7.57
CA CYS A 167 11.10 -0.23 -7.38
C CYS A 167 11.98 0.39 -8.47
N LYS A 168 12.97 -0.33 -9.01
CA LYS A 168 13.90 0.21 -10.02
C LYS A 168 13.42 0.03 -11.45
N ASN A 169 12.69 -1.06 -11.74
CA ASN A 169 12.39 -1.43 -13.13
C ASN A 169 10.90 -1.31 -13.46
N ILE A 170 10.00 -1.59 -12.52
CA ILE A 170 8.58 -1.64 -12.83
C ILE A 170 7.90 -0.33 -12.48
N PHE A 171 7.96 0.09 -11.22
CA PHE A 171 7.25 1.26 -10.70
C PHE A 171 7.56 2.58 -11.44
N PRO A 172 8.80 2.88 -11.86
CA PRO A 172 9.08 4.11 -12.61
C PRO A 172 8.38 4.23 -13.97
N ARG A 173 7.86 3.11 -14.50
CA ARG A 173 7.09 3.07 -15.75
C ARG A 173 5.59 3.33 -15.52
N MET A 174 5.11 3.13 -14.30
CA MET A 174 3.70 3.33 -13.92
C MET A 174 3.48 4.60 -13.10
N GLY A 175 4.54 5.16 -12.50
CA GLY A 175 4.44 6.31 -11.62
C GLY A 175 5.79 6.77 -11.09
N ARG A 176 5.78 7.43 -9.93
CA ARG A 176 6.97 8.03 -9.32
C ARG A 176 7.34 7.32 -8.03
N VAL A 177 8.58 6.83 -7.96
CA VAL A 177 9.14 6.23 -6.74
C VAL A 177 9.80 7.32 -5.91
N ARG A 178 9.44 7.43 -4.63
CA ARG A 178 9.89 8.47 -3.70
C ARG A 178 10.14 7.86 -2.32
N SER A 179 11.00 8.49 -1.53
CA SER A 179 11.06 8.21 -0.09
C SER A 179 9.85 8.81 0.61
N THR A 180 9.53 8.28 1.78
CA THR A 180 8.50 8.78 2.68
C THR A 180 8.76 10.23 3.02
N ARG A 181 10.02 10.60 3.30
CA ARG A 181 10.40 11.98 3.54
C ARG A 181 10.06 12.89 2.37
N ALA A 182 10.42 12.51 1.15
CA ALA A 182 10.15 13.33 -0.04
C ALA A 182 8.65 13.48 -0.30
N LEU A 183 7.83 12.46 0.00
CA LEU A 183 6.38 12.56 -0.10
C LEU A 183 5.80 13.50 0.96
N ILE A 184 6.26 13.41 2.21
CA ILE A 184 5.86 14.35 3.28
C ILE A 184 6.23 15.79 2.92
N ASP A 185 7.43 16.01 2.38
CA ASP A 185 7.85 17.34 1.93
C ASP A 185 6.93 17.88 0.82
N LEU A 186 6.51 17.05 -0.13
CA LEU A 186 5.54 17.43 -1.17
C LEU A 186 4.14 17.74 -0.60
N LEU A 187 3.70 16.99 0.41
CA LEU A 187 2.44 17.24 1.11
C LEU A 187 2.48 18.58 1.87
N GLN A 188 3.61 18.89 2.49
CA GLN A 188 3.85 20.12 3.25
C GLN A 188 4.01 21.35 2.35
N ALA A 189 4.65 21.21 1.20
CA ALA A 189 4.77 22.28 0.21
C ALA A 189 3.42 22.63 -0.46
N GLY A 190 2.48 21.68 -0.51
CA GLY A 190 1.18 21.82 -1.18
C GLY A 190 0.07 22.55 -0.41
N THR A 191 0.32 22.98 0.82
CA THR A 191 -0.66 23.74 1.62
C THR A 191 -0.65 25.25 1.39
N GLY A 192 -0.16 25.71 0.23
CA GLY A 192 -0.38 27.08 -0.20
C GLY A 192 -1.84 27.27 -0.64
N ASP A 193 -2.63 27.89 0.24
CA ASP A 193 -3.99 28.44 0.08
C ASP A 193 -5.03 27.57 -0.65
N ALA A 194 -6.01 27.08 0.12
CA ALA A 194 -7.31 26.60 -0.37
C ALA A 194 -8.25 27.77 -0.68
#